data_AF-A0AAV7XBC0-F1
#
_entry.id   AF-A0AAV7XBC0-F1
#
_cell.length_a   1.000
_cell.length_b   1.000
_cell.length_c   1.000
_cell.angle_alpha   90.00
_cell.angle_beta   90.00
_cell.angle_gamma   90.00
#
_symmetry.space_group_name_H-M   'P 1'
#
loop_
_entity.id
_entity.type
_entity.pdbx_description
1 polymer ?
#
loop_
_entity_poly.entity_id
_entity_poly.type
_entity_poly.pdbx_seq_one_letter_code
_entity_poly.pdbx_strand_id
1 'polypeptide(L)'
;MKVLLVVASLAAVACAVRIPDAEVKSQFESFKLKHGKSYASPHVELHRSKIFKENLLRIAQHNERYHRGEESFTLAVNQFADLLTHELVEAMNGFRANSSRPSRKVHFAPANHKAAESVDWRKSGYVTPVKDQGSCGSCWTFSATGALEGQLAKKTGKLVSLSEQNLVDCTRGQKYQMEGCNGGTMDAAFQYIADNDGIDSETSYPYTARDGYCGYDVKNKAGSDTGFVDVNPTEKDLQHAVETVGPVSVAIDASPFTFSFYSGGVYSSWFCGNSERSLDHGVLAVGYGTTSGKKGQDYWIVKNSWGPHWGENGYIRMARNHKNSCGIATMASYPTV
;
A
#
# COMPACT_ATOMS: atom_id res chain seq x y z
N MET A 1 -64.72 22.51 9.37
CA MET A 1 -63.41 21.82 9.47
C MET A 1 -62.46 22.44 8.46
N LYS A 2 -61.51 23.26 8.91
CA LYS A 2 -60.39 23.74 8.09
C LYS A 2 -59.12 23.19 8.74
N VAL A 3 -58.50 22.21 8.08
CA VAL A 3 -57.22 21.62 8.51
C VAL A 3 -56.12 22.52 7.94
N LEU A 4 -55.38 23.20 8.83
CA LEU A 4 -54.15 23.89 8.46
C LEU A 4 -53.02 22.85 8.38
N LEU A 5 -52.49 22.65 7.17
CA LEU A 5 -51.23 21.95 6.93
C LEU A 5 -50.08 22.92 7.22
N VAL A 6 -49.42 22.74 8.36
CA VAL A 6 -48.14 23.40 8.65
C VAL A 6 -47.03 22.58 8.01
N VAL A 7 -46.50 23.05 6.90
CA VAL A 7 -45.28 22.50 6.30
C VAL A 7 -44.10 23.11 7.05
N ALA A 8 -43.50 22.35 7.96
CA ALA A 8 -42.26 22.73 8.63
C ALA A 8 -41.08 22.47 7.68
N SER A 9 -40.53 23.55 7.12
CA SER A 9 -39.29 23.51 6.33
C SER A 9 -38.11 23.24 7.26
N LEU A 10 -37.64 21.98 7.30
CA LEU A 10 -36.35 21.64 7.91
C LEU A 10 -35.23 22.15 7.00
N ALA A 11 -34.78 23.39 7.23
CA ALA A 11 -33.53 23.87 6.69
C ALA A 11 -32.38 23.13 7.40
N ALA A 12 -31.88 22.06 6.79
CA ALA A 12 -30.61 21.47 7.18
C ALA A 12 -29.51 22.50 6.88
N VAL A 13 -29.05 23.23 7.90
CA VAL A 13 -27.85 24.05 7.80
C VAL A 13 -26.68 23.08 7.70
N ALA A 14 -26.27 22.76 6.47
CA ALA A 14 -25.00 22.11 6.23
C ALA A 14 -23.90 23.10 6.63
N CYS A 15 -23.34 22.96 7.83
CA CYS A 15 -22.11 23.65 8.21
C CYS A 15 -21.00 23.13 7.29
N ALA A 16 -20.73 23.85 6.21
CA ALA A 16 -19.57 23.57 5.38
C ALA A 16 -18.31 23.82 6.21
N VAL A 17 -17.46 22.80 6.33
CA VAL A 17 -16.12 22.94 6.93
C VAL A 17 -15.39 24.10 6.25
N ARG A 18 -14.99 25.11 7.03
CA ARG A 18 -14.21 26.25 6.57
C ARG A 18 -13.00 26.42 7.45
N ILE A 19 -11.83 26.53 6.82
CA ILE A 19 -10.56 26.81 7.51
C ILE A 19 -10.12 28.21 7.10
N PRO A 20 -9.94 29.16 8.04
CA PRO A 20 -9.51 30.52 7.73
C PRO A 20 -8.16 30.55 6.97
N ASP A 21 -7.99 31.49 6.04
CA ASP A 21 -6.77 31.57 5.22
C ASP A 21 -5.50 31.79 6.06
N ALA A 22 -5.60 32.52 7.17
CA ALA A 22 -4.49 32.70 8.11
C ALA A 22 -4.04 31.37 8.75
N GLU A 23 -5.00 30.49 9.06
CA GLU A 23 -4.74 29.16 9.62
C GLU A 23 -4.11 28.24 8.56
N VAL A 24 -4.64 28.25 7.34
CA VAL A 24 -4.06 27.50 6.21
C VAL A 24 -2.61 27.92 5.98
N LYS A 25 -2.32 29.23 5.99
CA LYS A 25 -0.95 29.74 5.83
C LYS A 25 -0.03 29.23 6.94
N SER A 26 -0.46 29.31 8.20
CA SER A 26 0.30 28.81 9.35
C SER A 26 0.60 27.31 9.25
N GLN A 27 -0.41 26.52 8.90
CA GLN A 27 -0.26 25.07 8.72
C GLN A 27 0.64 24.72 7.52
N PHE A 28 0.56 25.47 6.42
CA PHE A 28 1.41 25.25 5.25
C PHE A 28 2.89 25.56 5.56
N GLU A 29 3.19 26.63 6.30
CA GLU A 29 4.55 26.90 6.77
C GLU A 29 5.09 25.78 7.66
N SER A 30 4.26 25.30 8.60
CA SER A 30 4.61 24.17 9.48
C SER A 30 4.83 22.88 8.68
N PHE A 31 3.98 22.62 7.68
CA PHE A 31 4.10 21.49 6.76
C PHE A 31 5.42 21.55 5.98
N LYS A 32 5.77 22.70 5.41
CA LYS A 32 7.04 22.88 4.69
C LYS A 32 8.24 22.57 5.58
N LEU A 33 8.25 23.11 6.80
CA LEU A 33 9.34 22.88 7.76
C LEU A 33 9.43 21.40 8.16
N LYS A 34 8.29 20.78 8.50
CA LYS A 34 8.24 19.37 8.94
C LYS A 34 8.71 18.39 7.86
N HIS A 35 8.37 18.67 6.61
CA HIS A 35 8.65 17.77 5.48
C HIS A 35 9.79 18.25 4.58
N GLY A 36 10.55 19.26 5.01
CA GLY A 36 11.71 19.79 4.26
C GLY A 36 11.35 20.30 2.86
N LYS A 37 10.15 20.87 2.67
CA LYS A 37 9.69 21.30 1.35
C LYS A 37 10.35 22.62 0.96
N SER A 38 10.94 22.64 -0.22
CA SER A 38 11.39 23.84 -0.91
C SER A 38 10.87 23.84 -2.34
N TYR A 39 10.48 25.01 -2.85
CA TYR A 39 9.89 25.13 -4.18
C TYR A 39 10.75 25.99 -5.10
N ALA A 40 10.73 25.66 -6.40
CA ALA A 40 11.58 26.31 -7.39
C ALA A 40 11.29 27.81 -7.60
N SER A 41 10.06 28.25 -7.30
CA SER A 41 9.68 29.66 -7.40
C SER A 41 8.48 29.98 -6.50
N PRO A 42 8.25 31.26 -6.16
CA PRO A 42 7.05 31.69 -5.43
C PRO A 42 5.73 31.31 -6.11
N HIS A 43 5.72 31.21 -7.44
CA HIS A 43 4.54 30.76 -8.19
C HIS A 43 4.23 29.28 -7.94
N VAL A 44 5.25 28.42 -7.96
CA VAL A 44 5.10 26.99 -7.63
C VAL A 44 4.66 26.82 -6.18
N GLU A 45 5.25 27.59 -5.26
CA GLU A 45 4.87 27.57 -3.85
C GLU A 45 3.41 27.98 -3.64
N LEU A 46 2.95 29.05 -4.29
CA LEU A 46 1.56 29.47 -4.23
C LEU A 46 0.61 28.38 -4.78
N HIS A 47 0.98 27.71 -5.86
CA HIS A 47 0.21 26.59 -6.40
C HIS A 47 0.13 25.41 -5.42
N ARG A 48 1.27 25.03 -4.83
CA ARG A 48 1.36 23.96 -3.82
C ARG A 48 0.59 24.29 -2.54
N SER A 49 0.59 25.55 -2.13
CA SER A 49 -0.23 26.05 -1.01
C SER A 49 -1.74 25.93 -1.26
N LYS A 50 -2.19 26.17 -2.50
CA LYS A 50 -3.60 25.97 -2.88
C LYS A 50 -4.01 24.50 -2.83
N ILE A 51 -3.17 23.62 -3.37
CA ILE A 51 -3.38 22.16 -3.28
C ILE A 51 -3.44 21.71 -1.82
N PHE A 52 -2.50 22.18 -1.00
CA PHE A 52 -2.47 21.92 0.44
C PHE A 52 -3.78 22.33 1.12
N LYS A 53 -4.29 23.53 0.83
CA LYS A 53 -5.57 24.01 1.37
C LYS A 53 -6.73 23.08 1.00
N GLU A 54 -6.80 22.66 -0.26
CA GLU A 54 -7.88 21.78 -0.74
C GLU A 54 -7.81 20.40 -0.08
N ASN A 55 -6.61 19.82 0.02
CA ASN A 55 -6.40 18.54 0.70
C ASN A 55 -6.73 18.63 2.20
N LEU A 56 -6.33 19.73 2.86
CA LEU A 56 -6.65 19.97 4.27
C LEU A 56 -8.17 20.03 4.52
N LEU A 57 -8.91 20.72 3.64
CA LEU A 57 -10.38 20.77 3.71
C LEU A 57 -11.01 19.38 3.52
N ARG A 58 -10.54 18.59 2.56
CA ARG A 58 -11.03 17.23 2.30
C ARG A 58 -10.75 16.28 3.47
N ILE A 59 -9.58 16.39 4.09
CA ILE A 59 -9.21 15.66 5.32
C ILE A 59 -10.17 16.02 6.45
N ALA A 60 -10.40 17.32 6.70
CA ALA A 60 -11.28 17.77 7.76
C ALA A 60 -12.73 17.29 7.54
N GLN A 61 -13.26 17.40 6.32
CA GLN A 61 -14.60 16.91 5.97
C GLN A 61 -14.76 15.40 6.16
N HIS A 62 -13.73 14.61 5.82
CA HIS A 62 -13.73 13.18 6.08
C HIS A 62 -13.74 12.88 7.59
N ASN A 63 -12.89 13.56 8.36
CA ASN A 63 -12.78 13.32 9.79
C ASN A 63 -14.04 13.75 10.56
N GLU A 64 -14.80 14.74 10.08
CA GLU A 64 -16.14 15.00 10.61
C GLU A 64 -17.09 13.81 10.43
N ARG A 65 -17.06 13.14 9.27
CA ARG A 65 -17.84 11.91 9.05
C ARG A 65 -17.38 10.79 9.99
N TYR A 66 -16.08 10.63 10.18
CA TYR A 66 -15.52 9.71 11.19
C TYR A 66 -16.05 10.00 12.60
N HIS A 67 -16.05 11.27 13.04
CA HIS A 67 -16.57 11.65 14.36
C HIS A 67 -18.07 11.40 14.52
N ARG A 68 -18.83 11.37 13.42
CA ARG A 68 -20.25 10.96 13.40
C ARG A 68 -20.45 9.44 13.28
N GLY A 69 -19.39 8.66 13.17
CA GLY A 69 -19.45 7.20 13.00
C GLY A 69 -19.84 6.75 11.59
N GLU A 70 -19.75 7.64 10.60
CA GLU A 70 -20.05 7.34 9.19
C GLU A 70 -18.85 6.70 8.47
N GLU A 71 -17.63 6.87 9.01
CA GLU A 71 -16.38 6.29 8.50
C GLU A 71 -15.70 5.48 9.61
N SER A 72 -14.93 4.45 9.23
CA SER A 72 -14.22 3.55 10.17
C SER A 72 -12.73 3.87 10.34
N PHE A 73 -12.24 4.92 9.67
CA PHE A 73 -10.85 5.33 9.66
C PHE A 73 -10.72 6.86 9.65
N THR A 74 -9.52 7.36 9.92
CA THR A 74 -9.18 8.79 9.93
C THR A 74 -8.14 9.12 8.87
N LEU A 75 -8.16 10.37 8.42
CA LEU A 75 -7.13 10.94 7.56
C LEU A 75 -6.25 11.93 8.34
N ALA A 76 -5.02 12.14 7.90
CA ALA A 76 -4.14 13.17 8.44
C ALA A 76 -3.27 13.81 7.36
N VAL A 77 -2.83 15.05 7.61
CA VAL A 77 -1.80 15.71 6.80
C VAL A 77 -0.49 14.92 6.91
N ASN A 78 0.06 14.53 5.77
CA ASN A 78 1.34 13.84 5.64
C ASN A 78 2.19 14.52 4.53
N GLN A 79 3.33 13.93 4.17
CA GLN A 79 4.28 14.49 3.22
C GLN A 79 3.73 14.75 1.80
N PHE A 80 2.53 14.22 1.48
CA PHE A 80 1.87 14.35 0.19
C PHE A 80 0.81 15.45 0.14
N ALA A 81 0.63 16.21 1.24
CA ALA A 81 -0.45 17.19 1.35
C ALA A 81 -0.42 18.30 0.29
N ASP A 82 0.73 18.58 -0.33
CA ASP A 82 0.89 19.56 -1.41
C ASP A 82 0.81 18.98 -2.83
N LEU A 83 0.43 17.70 -2.98
CA LEU A 83 0.27 17.02 -4.26
C LEU A 83 -1.21 16.75 -4.59
N LEU A 84 -1.54 16.83 -5.88
CA LEU A 84 -2.80 16.31 -6.39
C LEU A 84 -2.76 14.78 -6.36
N THR A 85 -3.93 14.13 -6.19
CA THR A 85 -3.99 12.66 -6.11
C THR A 85 -3.39 11.99 -7.35
N HIS A 86 -3.62 12.52 -8.55
CA HIS A 86 -3.05 11.95 -9.77
C HIS A 86 -1.53 12.13 -9.86
N GLU A 87 -0.99 13.27 -9.41
CA GLU A 87 0.47 13.49 -9.37
C GLU A 87 1.14 12.44 -8.48
N LEU A 88 0.53 12.15 -7.32
CA LEU A 88 1.05 11.15 -6.39
C LEU A 88 0.93 9.73 -6.96
N VAL A 89 -0.25 9.36 -7.47
CA VAL A 89 -0.51 8.02 -8.02
C VAL A 89 0.38 7.75 -9.23
N GLU A 90 0.54 8.70 -10.13
CA GLU A 90 1.41 8.55 -11.31
C GLU A 90 2.88 8.34 -10.90
N ALA A 91 3.35 9.04 -9.87
CA ALA A 91 4.73 8.92 -9.41
C ALA A 91 5.00 7.65 -8.57
N MET A 92 4.01 7.15 -7.82
CA MET A 92 4.24 6.15 -6.76
C MET A 92 3.46 4.84 -6.93
N ASN A 93 2.47 4.77 -7.82
CA ASN A 93 1.75 3.53 -8.09
C ASN A 93 2.37 2.85 -9.31
N GLY A 94 3.14 1.80 -9.04
CA GLY A 94 3.97 1.09 -10.01
C GLY A 94 3.50 -0.30 -10.39
N PHE A 95 2.41 -0.80 -9.82
CA PHE A 95 1.92 -2.12 -10.20
C PHE A 95 1.24 -2.04 -11.57
N ARG A 96 1.60 -2.96 -12.46
CA ARG A 96 1.05 -3.04 -13.82
C ARG A 96 0.66 -4.48 -14.11
N ALA A 97 -0.63 -4.78 -14.05
CA ALA A 97 -1.12 -6.12 -14.33
C ALA A 97 -0.70 -6.57 -15.75
N ASN A 98 -0.02 -7.71 -15.86
CA ASN A 98 0.31 -8.30 -17.15
C ASN A 98 -0.90 -9.09 -17.67
N SER A 99 -1.25 -8.89 -18.94
CA SER A 99 -2.35 -9.60 -19.63
C SER A 99 -2.03 -11.07 -19.91
N SER A 100 -0.74 -11.47 -19.89
CA SER A 100 -0.30 -12.83 -20.13
C SER A 100 0.20 -13.48 -18.85
N ARG A 101 -0.60 -14.40 -18.28
CA ARG A 101 -0.19 -15.24 -17.15
C ARG A 101 0.05 -16.67 -17.63
N PRO A 102 1.29 -17.19 -17.59
CA PRO A 102 1.50 -18.61 -17.82
C PRO A 102 0.78 -19.44 -16.75
N SER A 103 0.52 -20.71 -17.03
CA SER A 103 -0.02 -21.65 -16.05
C SER A 103 0.93 -21.76 -14.85
N ARG A 104 0.40 -21.58 -13.64
CA ARG A 104 1.19 -21.48 -12.39
C ARG A 104 0.58 -22.35 -11.30
N LYS A 105 1.38 -22.65 -10.28
CA LYS A 105 0.88 -23.26 -9.05
C LYS A 105 -0.08 -22.29 -8.36
N VAL A 106 -1.23 -22.81 -7.93
CA VAL A 106 -2.25 -22.01 -7.24
C VAL A 106 -2.46 -22.55 -5.83
N HIS A 107 -2.43 -21.64 -4.86
CA HIS A 107 -2.72 -21.91 -3.46
C HIS A 107 -4.22 -21.87 -3.20
N PHE A 108 -4.72 -22.90 -2.53
CA PHE A 108 -6.10 -23.00 -2.07
C PHE A 108 -6.12 -23.33 -0.57
N ALA A 109 -7.01 -22.67 0.17
CA ALA A 109 -7.33 -23.02 1.53
C ALA A 109 -8.06 -24.38 1.55
N PRO A 110 -7.68 -25.30 2.44
CA PRO A 110 -8.44 -26.53 2.66
C PRO A 110 -9.91 -26.23 3.00
N ALA A 111 -10.83 -27.07 2.53
CA ALA A 111 -12.27 -26.87 2.73
C ALA A 111 -12.64 -26.66 4.21
N ASN A 112 -12.03 -27.43 5.10
CA ASN A 112 -12.26 -27.44 6.55
C ASN A 112 -11.23 -26.62 7.35
N HIS A 113 -10.47 -25.72 6.70
CA HIS A 113 -9.52 -24.88 7.42
C HIS A 113 -10.25 -23.99 8.45
N LYS A 114 -9.74 -24.00 9.68
CA LYS A 114 -10.17 -23.09 10.75
C LYS A 114 -9.07 -22.06 10.93
N ALA A 115 -9.31 -20.85 10.45
CA ALA A 115 -8.35 -19.77 10.56
C ALA A 115 -8.10 -19.40 12.03
N ALA A 116 -6.85 -19.08 12.36
CA ALA A 116 -6.51 -18.39 13.59
C ALA A 116 -7.31 -17.08 13.72
N GLU A 117 -7.52 -16.61 14.95
CA GLU A 117 -8.25 -15.35 15.18
C GLU A 117 -7.46 -14.13 14.66
N SER A 118 -6.14 -14.16 14.80
CA SER A 118 -5.26 -13.10 14.31
C SER A 118 -3.86 -13.63 14.03
N VAL A 119 -3.19 -13.00 13.06
CA VAL A 119 -1.78 -13.24 12.71
C VAL A 119 -1.11 -11.88 12.56
N ASP A 120 0.10 -11.72 13.10
CA ASP A 120 0.90 -10.50 12.95
C ASP A 120 2.38 -10.85 12.84
N TRP A 121 2.88 -10.97 11.61
CA TRP A 121 4.27 -11.38 11.33
C TRP A 121 5.32 -10.36 11.78
N ARG A 122 4.90 -9.11 12.08
CA ARG A 122 5.79 -8.10 12.65
C ARG A 122 6.30 -8.52 14.03
N LYS A 123 5.45 -9.20 14.81
CA LYS A 123 5.78 -9.68 16.16
C LYS A 123 6.65 -10.94 16.14
N SER A 124 6.71 -11.64 15.01
CA SER A 124 7.46 -12.88 14.83
C SER A 124 8.84 -12.68 14.19
N GLY A 125 9.22 -11.44 13.85
CA GLY A 125 10.51 -11.13 13.24
C GLY A 125 10.61 -11.47 11.76
N TYR A 126 9.48 -11.52 11.04
CA TYR A 126 9.44 -11.94 9.62
C TYR A 126 9.21 -10.74 8.69
N VAL A 127 9.26 -9.51 9.22
CA VAL A 127 8.98 -8.28 8.50
C VAL A 127 10.07 -7.27 8.81
N THR A 128 10.79 -6.83 7.79
CA THR A 128 11.80 -5.76 7.89
C THR A 128 11.15 -4.41 8.21
N PRO A 129 11.92 -3.37 8.61
CA PRO A 129 11.40 -2.02 8.76
C PRO A 129 10.65 -1.51 7.51
N VAL A 130 9.74 -0.56 7.70
CA VAL A 130 9.08 0.11 6.56
C VAL A 130 10.11 0.93 5.79
N LYS A 131 10.07 0.80 4.46
CA LYS A 131 10.93 1.51 3.51
C LYS A 131 10.14 2.61 2.79
N ASP A 132 10.83 3.41 1.98
CA ASP A 132 10.23 4.49 1.20
C ASP A 132 10.70 4.41 -0.26
N GLN A 133 9.76 4.18 -1.18
CA GLN A 133 10.03 4.12 -2.61
C GLN A 133 10.26 5.50 -3.24
N GLY A 134 9.87 6.58 -2.57
CA GLY A 134 9.92 7.93 -3.12
C GLY A 134 9.18 8.08 -4.45
N SER A 135 9.58 9.04 -5.28
CA SER A 135 8.96 9.33 -6.58
C SER A 135 9.36 8.35 -7.68
N CYS A 136 9.23 7.05 -7.41
CA CYS A 136 9.52 5.96 -8.33
C CYS A 136 8.41 4.90 -8.20
N GLY A 137 7.73 4.56 -9.31
CA GLY A 137 6.69 3.55 -9.39
C GLY A 137 7.26 2.12 -9.28
N SER A 138 7.88 1.82 -8.15
CA SER A 138 8.59 0.57 -7.88
C SER A 138 7.99 -0.22 -6.72
N CYS A 139 6.77 0.10 -6.26
CA CYS A 139 6.05 -0.61 -5.21
C CYS A 139 6.04 -2.15 -5.39
N TRP A 140 6.04 -2.63 -6.64
CA TRP A 140 6.12 -4.04 -7.00
C TRP A 140 7.40 -4.70 -6.47
N THR A 141 8.52 -3.98 -6.43
CA THR A 141 9.80 -4.46 -5.87
C THR A 141 9.69 -4.62 -4.35
N PHE A 142 9.20 -3.62 -3.64
CA PHE A 142 9.01 -3.63 -2.18
C PHE A 142 8.02 -4.70 -1.71
N SER A 143 6.98 -4.94 -2.50
CA SER A 143 6.04 -6.03 -2.25
C SER A 143 6.72 -7.39 -2.42
N ALA A 144 7.50 -7.58 -3.49
CA ALA A 144 8.20 -8.83 -3.75
C ALA A 144 9.31 -9.12 -2.73
N THR A 145 10.21 -8.16 -2.49
CA THR A 145 11.28 -8.28 -1.49
C THR A 145 10.68 -8.56 -0.12
N GLY A 146 9.65 -7.84 0.30
CA GLY A 146 9.02 -8.03 1.61
C GLY A 146 8.46 -9.45 1.82
N ALA A 147 7.92 -10.09 0.78
CA ALA A 147 7.46 -11.48 0.86
C ALA A 147 8.64 -12.45 0.92
N LEU A 148 9.67 -12.24 0.10
CA LEU A 148 10.87 -13.09 0.09
C LEU A 148 11.67 -12.98 1.40
N GLU A 149 11.80 -11.78 1.95
CA GLU A 149 12.39 -11.51 3.27
C GLU A 149 11.72 -12.36 4.36
N GLY A 150 10.38 -12.40 4.38
CA GLY A 150 9.62 -13.21 5.33
C GLY A 150 9.83 -14.71 5.14
N GLN A 151 9.89 -15.18 3.89
CA GLN A 151 10.16 -16.59 3.59
C GLN A 151 11.58 -17.01 3.98
N LEU A 152 12.58 -16.18 3.67
CA LEU A 152 13.98 -16.43 4.07
C LEU A 152 14.15 -16.39 5.58
N ALA A 153 13.50 -15.45 6.28
CA ALA A 153 13.50 -15.41 7.74
C ALA A 153 12.91 -16.70 8.34
N LYS A 154 11.80 -17.19 7.79
CA LYS A 154 11.19 -18.47 8.20
C LYS A 154 12.12 -19.67 7.99
N LYS A 155 12.81 -19.74 6.84
CA LYS A 155 13.67 -20.86 6.46
C LYS A 155 15.01 -20.86 7.19
N THR A 156 15.61 -19.69 7.37
CA THR A 156 17.01 -19.55 7.84
C THR A 156 17.11 -19.06 9.28
N GLY A 157 16.03 -18.54 9.85
CA GLY A 157 16.03 -17.84 11.14
C GLY A 157 16.68 -16.45 11.11
N LYS A 158 17.05 -15.93 9.94
CA LYS A 158 17.70 -14.63 9.77
C LYS A 158 16.85 -13.70 8.91
N LEU A 159 16.44 -12.59 9.49
CA LEU A 159 15.77 -11.51 8.75
C LEU A 159 16.83 -10.60 8.12
N VAL A 160 16.89 -10.57 6.80
CA VAL A 160 17.81 -9.73 6.01
C VAL A 160 16.99 -8.87 5.08
N SER A 161 17.28 -7.56 5.04
CA SER A 161 16.65 -6.65 4.08
C SER A 161 17.23 -6.88 2.68
N LEU A 162 16.38 -7.12 1.70
CA LEU A 162 16.77 -7.38 0.30
C LEU A 162 16.71 -6.11 -0.53
N SER A 163 17.44 -6.08 -1.65
CA SER A 163 17.57 -4.90 -2.51
C SER A 163 16.41 -4.75 -3.48
N GLU A 164 15.59 -3.73 -3.29
CA GLU A 164 14.63 -3.32 -4.31
C GLU A 164 15.32 -2.78 -5.57
N GLN A 165 16.46 -2.11 -5.42
CA GLN A 165 17.21 -1.53 -6.54
C GLN A 165 17.72 -2.58 -7.52
N ASN A 166 18.14 -3.75 -7.01
CA ASN A 166 18.49 -4.89 -7.85
C ASN A 166 17.33 -5.24 -8.78
N LEU A 167 16.09 -5.26 -8.29
CA LEU A 167 14.92 -5.54 -9.12
C LEU A 167 14.63 -4.40 -10.11
N VAL A 168 14.70 -3.14 -9.67
CA VAL A 168 14.52 -1.96 -10.54
C VAL A 168 15.51 -2.01 -11.72
N ASP A 169 16.77 -2.32 -11.46
CA ASP A 169 17.83 -2.17 -12.46
C ASP A 169 18.01 -3.39 -13.36
N CYS A 170 17.82 -4.61 -12.83
CA CYS A 170 18.20 -5.86 -13.50
C CYS A 170 17.09 -6.56 -14.26
N THR A 171 15.86 -6.05 -14.18
CA THR A 171 14.70 -6.77 -14.72
C THR A 171 14.00 -6.06 -15.88
N ARG A 172 14.54 -4.90 -16.28
CA ARG A 172 14.02 -4.11 -17.39
C ARG A 172 14.10 -4.85 -18.71
N GLY A 173 13.09 -4.63 -19.56
CA GLY A 173 13.03 -5.14 -20.92
C GLY A 173 12.17 -6.39 -21.11
N GLN A 174 12.28 -6.98 -22.30
CA GLN A 174 11.27 -7.92 -22.83
C GLN A 174 11.14 -9.24 -22.06
N LYS A 175 12.22 -9.70 -21.40
CA LYS A 175 12.22 -11.01 -20.73
C LYS A 175 11.18 -11.07 -19.60
N TYR A 176 11.14 -10.05 -18.76
CA TYR A 176 10.25 -9.99 -17.59
C TYR A 176 9.14 -8.94 -17.72
N GLN A 177 9.18 -8.11 -18.77
CA GLN A 177 8.18 -7.06 -19.06
C GLN A 177 8.01 -6.09 -17.88
N MET A 178 9.13 -5.70 -17.26
CA MET A 178 9.20 -4.70 -16.20
C MET A 178 9.92 -3.47 -16.70
N GLU A 179 9.58 -2.31 -16.15
CA GLU A 179 10.04 -1.00 -16.62
C GLU A 179 10.57 -0.15 -15.45
N GLY A 180 11.20 -0.79 -14.47
CA GLY A 180 11.85 -0.12 -13.34
C GLY A 180 10.88 0.76 -12.56
N CYS A 181 11.15 2.06 -12.51
CA CYS A 181 10.28 3.07 -11.90
C CYS A 181 8.96 3.31 -12.65
N ASN A 182 8.78 2.79 -13.87
CA ASN A 182 7.52 2.87 -14.62
C ASN A 182 6.60 1.66 -14.40
N GLY A 183 7.07 0.69 -13.61
CA GLY A 183 6.24 -0.36 -13.04
C GLY A 183 6.62 -1.79 -13.41
N GLY A 184 5.91 -2.72 -12.77
CA GLY A 184 6.18 -4.15 -12.87
C GLY A 184 5.19 -4.98 -12.04
N THR A 185 5.52 -6.25 -11.83
CA THR A 185 4.71 -7.20 -11.05
C THR A 185 5.59 -8.01 -10.09
N MET A 186 5.01 -8.41 -8.97
CA MET A 186 5.72 -9.23 -7.98
C MET A 186 6.09 -10.61 -8.54
N ASP A 187 5.19 -11.22 -9.31
CA ASP A 187 5.43 -12.53 -9.94
C ASP A 187 6.64 -12.52 -10.88
N ALA A 188 6.78 -11.46 -11.69
CA ALA A 188 7.93 -11.32 -12.57
C ALA A 188 9.22 -11.06 -11.78
N ALA A 189 9.14 -10.36 -10.65
CA ALA A 189 10.26 -10.19 -9.73
C ALA A 189 10.71 -11.54 -9.16
N PHE A 190 9.79 -12.36 -8.67
CA PHE A 190 10.08 -13.72 -8.17
C PHE A 190 10.69 -14.60 -9.26
N GLN A 191 10.14 -14.56 -10.48
CA GLN A 191 10.70 -15.29 -11.62
C GLN A 191 12.14 -14.85 -11.92
N TYR A 192 12.42 -13.54 -11.90
CA TYR A 192 13.79 -13.05 -12.07
C TYR A 192 14.72 -13.59 -10.99
N ILE A 193 14.33 -13.55 -9.71
CA ILE A 193 15.18 -14.00 -8.61
C ILE A 193 15.50 -15.50 -8.74
N ALA A 194 14.51 -16.29 -9.16
CA ALA A 194 14.70 -17.72 -9.43
C ALA A 194 15.64 -17.96 -10.63
N ASP A 195 15.43 -17.25 -11.74
CA ASP A 195 16.26 -17.35 -12.95
C ASP A 195 17.71 -16.87 -12.73
N ASN A 196 17.87 -15.82 -11.92
CA ASN A 196 19.15 -15.19 -11.60
C ASN A 196 19.93 -15.97 -10.52
N ASP A 197 19.27 -16.96 -9.89
CA ASP A 197 19.74 -17.64 -8.68
C ASP A 197 20.22 -16.64 -7.62
N GLY A 198 19.40 -15.61 -7.35
CA GLY A 198 19.65 -14.74 -6.21
C GLY A 198 19.24 -13.30 -6.38
N ILE A 199 19.35 -12.59 -5.26
CA ILE A 199 19.13 -11.16 -5.10
C ILE A 199 20.08 -10.62 -4.03
N ASP A 200 20.58 -9.41 -4.24
CA ASP A 200 21.47 -8.72 -3.30
C ASP A 200 20.74 -8.23 -2.04
N SER A 201 21.49 -7.98 -0.97
CA SER A 201 20.97 -7.28 0.20
C SER A 201 20.78 -5.79 -0.07
N GLU A 202 19.88 -5.15 0.67
CA GLU A 202 19.73 -3.68 0.68
C GLU A 202 21.03 -2.97 1.07
N THR A 203 21.86 -3.58 1.91
CA THR A 203 23.13 -2.98 2.33
C THR A 203 24.18 -2.98 1.22
N SER A 204 24.23 -4.04 0.41
CA SER A 204 25.19 -4.17 -0.69
C SER A 204 24.75 -3.46 -1.96
N TYR A 205 23.43 -3.34 -2.17
CA TYR A 205 22.86 -2.66 -3.32
C TYR A 205 21.70 -1.74 -2.87
N PRO A 206 22.00 -0.54 -2.34
CA PRO A 206 21.00 0.35 -1.75
C PRO A 206 20.00 0.92 -2.74
N TYR A 207 18.79 1.18 -2.25
CA TYR A 207 17.73 1.83 -3.00
C TYR A 207 18.01 3.31 -3.32
N THR A 208 17.78 3.71 -4.57
CA THR A 208 18.08 5.06 -5.08
C THR A 208 16.87 5.80 -5.68
N ALA A 209 15.69 5.18 -5.69
CA ALA A 209 14.44 5.75 -6.21
C ALA A 209 14.53 6.26 -7.66
N ARG A 210 15.33 5.60 -8.49
CA ARG A 210 15.50 5.89 -9.92
C ARG A 210 16.00 4.67 -10.67
N ASP A 211 15.83 4.67 -11.98
CA ASP A 211 16.40 3.64 -12.84
C ASP A 211 17.93 3.79 -12.94
N GLY A 212 18.65 2.69 -12.73
CA GLY A 212 20.09 2.56 -12.84
C GLY A 212 20.50 1.40 -13.75
N TYR A 213 21.81 1.17 -13.86
CA TYR A 213 22.35 0.01 -14.56
C TYR A 213 22.36 -1.20 -13.63
N CYS A 214 22.05 -2.39 -14.17
CA CYS A 214 22.09 -3.62 -13.37
C CYS A 214 23.49 -3.86 -12.79
N GLY A 215 23.58 -3.82 -11.46
CA GLY A 215 24.81 -4.01 -10.69
C GLY A 215 24.80 -5.25 -9.78
N TYR A 216 23.95 -6.25 -10.05
CA TYR A 216 23.91 -7.48 -9.25
C TYR A 216 25.29 -8.15 -9.17
N ASP A 217 25.71 -8.52 -7.96
CA ASP A 217 26.95 -9.26 -7.73
C ASP A 217 26.67 -10.51 -6.88
N VAL A 218 26.95 -11.69 -7.44
CA VAL A 218 26.79 -12.98 -6.75
C VAL A 218 27.48 -13.05 -5.39
N LYS A 219 28.54 -12.27 -5.16
CA LYS A 219 29.23 -12.18 -3.85
C LYS A 219 28.37 -11.53 -2.76
N ASN A 220 27.39 -10.74 -3.16
CA ASN A 220 26.46 -10.00 -2.31
C ASN A 220 25.08 -10.65 -2.20
N LYS A 221 24.90 -11.84 -2.80
CA LYS A 221 23.68 -12.64 -2.73
C LYS A 221 23.23 -12.83 -1.28
N ALA A 222 22.05 -12.31 -0.98
CA ALA A 222 21.44 -12.33 0.35
C ALA A 222 20.20 -13.22 0.42
N GLY A 223 19.64 -13.60 -0.72
CA GLY A 223 18.49 -14.47 -0.85
C GLY A 223 18.43 -15.13 -2.21
N SER A 224 17.61 -16.16 -2.34
CA SER A 224 17.23 -16.78 -3.61
C SER A 224 15.81 -17.28 -3.52
N ASP A 225 15.22 -17.54 -4.68
CA ASP A 225 13.88 -18.07 -4.84
C ASP A 225 13.95 -19.32 -5.73
N THR A 226 13.02 -20.26 -5.56
CA THR A 226 12.86 -21.43 -6.44
C THR A 226 11.62 -21.31 -7.34
N GLY A 227 10.87 -20.22 -7.20
CA GLY A 227 9.67 -19.89 -7.98
C GLY A 227 8.58 -19.31 -7.07
N PHE A 228 7.36 -19.18 -7.56
CA PHE A 228 6.28 -18.57 -6.78
C PHE A 228 4.98 -19.33 -6.91
N VAL A 229 4.04 -19.00 -6.02
CA VAL A 229 2.68 -19.54 -6.00
C VAL A 229 1.70 -18.38 -5.99
N ASP A 230 0.76 -18.42 -6.94
CA ASP A 230 -0.37 -17.48 -6.96
C ASP A 230 -1.42 -17.96 -5.96
N VAL A 231 -2.07 -17.04 -5.27
CA VAL A 231 -3.18 -17.36 -4.37
C VAL A 231 -4.49 -17.29 -5.17
N ASN A 232 -5.36 -18.30 -5.00
CA ASN A 232 -6.70 -18.26 -5.59
C ASN A 232 -7.41 -16.98 -5.14
N PRO A 233 -8.10 -16.23 -6.03
CA PRO A 233 -8.46 -14.83 -5.76
C PRO A 233 -9.68 -14.68 -4.83
N THR A 234 -9.56 -15.18 -3.61
CA THR A 234 -10.53 -15.03 -2.52
C THR A 234 -9.84 -14.65 -1.22
N GLU A 235 -10.55 -13.90 -0.38
CA GLU A 235 -10.03 -13.50 0.94
C GLU A 235 -9.77 -14.70 1.86
N LYS A 236 -10.50 -15.82 1.68
CA LYS A 236 -10.28 -17.06 2.42
C LYS A 236 -8.93 -17.68 2.09
N ASP A 237 -8.60 -17.77 0.81
CA ASP A 237 -7.34 -18.33 0.34
C ASP A 237 -6.15 -17.43 0.72
N LEU A 238 -6.32 -16.11 0.60
CA LEU A 238 -5.33 -15.15 1.11
C LEU A 238 -5.12 -15.28 2.62
N GLN A 239 -6.19 -15.48 3.40
CA GLN A 239 -6.09 -15.60 4.86
C GLN A 239 -5.29 -16.84 5.24
N HIS A 240 -5.58 -17.96 4.59
CA HIS A 240 -4.86 -19.21 4.79
C HIS A 240 -3.39 -19.11 4.35
N ALA A 241 -3.09 -18.45 3.23
CA ALA A 241 -1.72 -18.20 2.80
C ALA A 241 -0.96 -17.34 3.81
N VAL A 242 -1.53 -16.22 4.25
CA VAL A 242 -0.91 -15.34 5.25
C VAL A 242 -0.65 -16.09 6.57
N GLU A 243 -1.56 -16.94 6.98
CA GLU A 243 -1.44 -17.72 8.22
C GLU A 243 -0.39 -18.83 8.14
N THR A 244 -0.37 -19.60 7.06
CA THR A 244 0.42 -20.84 6.98
C THR A 244 1.77 -20.65 6.30
N VAL A 245 1.87 -19.68 5.40
CA VAL A 245 3.07 -19.43 4.58
C VAL A 245 3.90 -18.30 5.19
N GLY A 246 3.32 -17.14 5.45
CA GLY A 246 4.04 -15.96 5.92
C GLY A 246 3.46 -14.67 5.33
N PRO A 247 4.23 -13.56 5.29
CA PRO A 247 3.86 -12.39 4.51
C PRO A 247 3.61 -12.72 3.03
N VAL A 248 2.55 -12.15 2.44
CA VAL A 248 2.11 -12.39 1.05
C VAL A 248 2.10 -11.08 0.28
N SER A 249 2.68 -11.06 -0.91
CA SER A 249 2.60 -9.92 -1.83
C SER A 249 1.19 -9.80 -2.35
N VAL A 250 0.62 -8.59 -2.34
CA VAL A 250 -0.71 -8.31 -2.86
C VAL A 250 -0.71 -7.03 -3.68
N ALA A 251 -1.53 -6.96 -4.71
CA ALA A 251 -1.84 -5.70 -5.39
C ALA A 251 -3.22 -5.17 -4.97
N ILE A 252 -3.31 -3.85 -4.85
CA ILE A 252 -4.53 -3.13 -4.45
C ILE A 252 -4.78 -1.96 -5.41
N ASP A 253 -6.01 -1.44 -5.39
CA ASP A 253 -6.30 -0.10 -5.91
C ASP A 253 -6.07 0.95 -4.82
N ALA A 254 -4.98 1.70 -4.97
CA ALA A 254 -4.57 2.80 -4.10
C ALA A 254 -4.81 4.18 -4.73
N SER A 255 -5.59 4.26 -5.81
CA SER A 255 -5.94 5.51 -6.50
C SER A 255 -6.83 6.49 -5.69
N PRO A 256 -7.65 6.07 -4.70
CA PRO A 256 -8.47 7.02 -3.96
C PRO A 256 -7.66 7.98 -3.09
N PHE A 257 -8.06 9.25 -3.06
CA PHE A 257 -7.50 10.28 -2.17
C PHE A 257 -7.45 9.85 -0.68
N THR A 258 -8.45 9.11 -0.23
CA THR A 258 -8.54 8.61 1.14
C THR A 258 -7.40 7.66 1.49
N PHE A 259 -6.87 6.93 0.50
CA PHE A 259 -5.69 6.08 0.71
C PHE A 259 -4.44 6.94 0.92
N SER A 260 -4.24 7.96 0.07
CA SER A 260 -3.10 8.88 0.14
C SER A 260 -2.92 9.52 1.52
N PHE A 261 -4.02 9.80 2.23
CA PHE A 261 -4.02 10.49 3.52
C PHE A 261 -4.44 9.61 4.70
N TYR A 262 -4.54 8.29 4.52
CA TYR A 262 -4.87 7.38 5.60
C TYR A 262 -3.92 7.58 6.80
N SER A 263 -4.50 7.60 8.01
CA SER A 263 -3.75 7.79 9.26
C SER A 263 -4.05 6.75 10.33
N GLY A 264 -5.20 6.10 10.31
CA GLY A 264 -5.54 5.10 11.32
C GLY A 264 -6.96 4.57 11.22
N GLY A 265 -7.22 3.43 11.87
CA GLY A 265 -8.51 2.74 11.80
C GLY A 265 -8.56 1.70 10.67
N VAL A 266 -9.74 1.12 10.42
CA VAL A 266 -9.89 0.10 9.36
C VAL A 266 -10.34 0.79 8.08
N TYR A 267 -9.45 0.83 7.10
CA TYR A 267 -9.69 1.46 5.80
C TYR A 267 -10.67 0.65 4.96
N SER A 268 -11.70 1.34 4.48
CA SER A 268 -12.63 0.84 3.47
C SER A 268 -13.04 2.00 2.58
N SER A 269 -13.06 1.81 1.27
CA SER A 269 -13.50 2.84 0.33
C SER A 269 -14.35 2.22 -0.76
N TRP A 270 -15.46 2.88 -1.10
CA TRP A 270 -16.29 2.50 -2.24
C TRP A 270 -15.68 2.93 -3.59
N PHE A 271 -14.63 3.76 -3.54
CA PHE A 271 -13.97 4.32 -4.72
C PHE A 271 -12.80 3.47 -5.22
N CYS A 272 -12.36 2.47 -4.46
CA CYS A 272 -11.36 1.53 -4.94
C CYS A 272 -12.06 0.36 -5.67
N GLY A 273 -11.56 0.01 -6.84
CA GLY A 273 -11.96 -1.17 -7.60
C GLY A 273 -11.38 -2.46 -7.02
N ASN A 274 -11.93 -3.59 -7.43
CA ASN A 274 -11.47 -4.92 -7.02
C ASN A 274 -11.15 -5.84 -8.22
N SER A 275 -11.14 -5.28 -9.43
CA SER A 275 -10.75 -6.01 -10.65
C SER A 275 -9.24 -5.92 -10.88
N GLU A 276 -8.67 -6.83 -11.66
CA GLU A 276 -7.24 -6.76 -12.02
C GLU A 276 -6.86 -5.43 -12.70
N ARG A 277 -7.78 -4.86 -13.48
CA ARG A 277 -7.54 -3.60 -14.22
C ARG A 277 -7.54 -2.36 -13.34
N SER A 278 -8.11 -2.44 -12.14
CA SER A 278 -8.13 -1.33 -11.18
C SER A 278 -6.91 -1.34 -10.25
N LEU A 279 -6.16 -2.43 -10.18
CA LEU A 279 -5.01 -2.52 -9.28
C LEU A 279 -3.84 -1.72 -9.85
N ASP A 280 -3.24 -0.88 -9.01
CA ASP A 280 -2.17 0.04 -9.41
C ASP A 280 -1.01 0.07 -8.41
N HIS A 281 -1.16 -0.52 -7.22
CA HIS A 281 -0.16 -0.48 -6.16
C HIS A 281 0.14 -1.85 -5.55
N GLY A 282 1.42 -2.18 -5.41
CA GLY A 282 1.92 -3.42 -4.81
C GLY A 282 2.29 -3.21 -3.35
N VAL A 283 1.74 -4.01 -2.46
CA VAL A 283 1.93 -3.93 -1.00
C VAL A 283 2.10 -5.33 -0.41
N LEU A 284 2.34 -5.43 0.90
CA LEU A 284 2.59 -6.71 1.56
C LEU A 284 1.56 -6.96 2.67
N ALA A 285 0.76 -8.02 2.54
CA ALA A 285 -0.10 -8.49 3.62
C ALA A 285 0.75 -9.24 4.65
N VAL A 286 0.90 -8.67 5.85
CA VAL A 286 1.76 -9.19 6.93
C VAL A 286 0.97 -9.78 8.10
N GLY A 287 -0.35 -9.87 7.97
CA GLY A 287 -1.21 -10.35 9.04
C GLY A 287 -2.66 -9.96 8.85
N TYR A 288 -3.46 -10.30 9.85
CA TYR A 288 -4.88 -9.96 9.91
C TYR A 288 -5.38 -10.05 11.35
N GLY A 289 -6.54 -9.47 11.60
CA GLY A 289 -7.23 -9.62 12.87
C GLY A 289 -8.65 -9.05 12.80
N THR A 290 -9.22 -8.79 13.97
CA THR A 290 -10.54 -8.20 14.14
C THR A 290 -10.45 -7.12 15.22
N THR A 291 -11.10 -5.96 15.01
CA THR A 291 -11.07 -4.89 16.03
C THR A 291 -11.82 -5.32 17.29
N SER A 292 -11.39 -4.81 18.44
CA SER A 292 -12.09 -5.04 19.72
C SER A 292 -13.45 -4.33 19.73
N GLY A 293 -14.52 -5.02 20.15
CA GLY A 293 -15.85 -4.44 20.34
C GLY A 293 -16.98 -5.40 19.97
N LYS A 294 -18.24 -5.03 20.29
CA LYS A 294 -19.43 -5.89 20.05
C LYS A 294 -19.69 -6.20 18.57
N LYS A 295 -19.16 -5.39 17.66
CA LYS A 295 -19.23 -5.57 16.20
C LYS A 295 -17.82 -5.41 15.62
N GLY A 296 -16.87 -6.20 16.14
CA GLY A 296 -15.49 -6.17 15.66
C GLY A 296 -15.43 -6.23 14.14
N GLN A 297 -14.56 -5.40 13.56
CA GLN A 297 -14.37 -5.29 12.12
C GLN A 297 -13.11 -6.05 11.73
N ASP A 298 -13.26 -6.99 10.80
CA ASP A 298 -12.15 -7.76 10.25
C ASP A 298 -11.24 -6.85 9.43
N TYR A 299 -9.93 -7.02 9.61
CA TYR A 299 -8.92 -6.29 8.84
C TYR A 299 -7.73 -7.16 8.45
N TRP A 300 -7.10 -6.76 7.35
CA TRP A 300 -5.74 -7.11 6.96
C TRP A 300 -4.75 -6.13 7.59
N ILE A 301 -3.56 -6.58 7.95
CA ILE A 301 -2.43 -5.72 8.30
C ILE A 301 -1.54 -5.65 7.06
N VAL A 302 -1.41 -4.47 6.48
CA VAL A 302 -0.71 -4.28 5.21
C VAL A 302 0.46 -3.32 5.39
N LYS A 303 1.65 -3.75 5.00
CA LYS A 303 2.87 -2.93 4.95
C LYS A 303 2.89 -2.16 3.63
N ASN A 304 3.01 -0.84 3.71
CA ASN A 304 3.17 0.04 2.56
C ASN A 304 4.67 0.38 2.36
N SER A 305 4.98 1.03 1.24
CA SER A 305 6.33 1.46 0.83
C SER A 305 6.45 2.98 0.71
N TRP A 306 5.63 3.75 1.43
CA TRP A 306 5.60 5.21 1.41
C TRP A 306 6.21 5.85 2.67
N GLY A 307 7.16 5.13 3.27
CA GLY A 307 7.85 5.55 4.48
C GLY A 307 7.04 5.37 5.76
N PRO A 308 7.71 5.42 6.93
CA PRO A 308 7.09 5.17 8.24
C PRO A 308 6.17 6.31 8.69
N HIS A 309 6.19 7.47 8.03
CA HIS A 309 5.36 8.63 8.40
C HIS A 309 3.96 8.63 7.77
N TRP A 310 3.70 7.69 6.85
CA TRP A 310 2.38 7.48 6.27
C TRP A 310 1.59 6.43 7.07
N GLY A 311 0.28 6.60 7.24
CA GLY A 311 -0.57 5.62 7.92
C GLY A 311 -0.17 5.33 9.36
N GLU A 312 -0.37 4.07 9.77
CA GLU A 312 -0.05 3.56 11.10
C GLU A 312 1.41 3.10 11.15
N ASN A 313 2.35 4.05 11.21
CA ASN A 313 3.80 3.80 11.15
C ASN A 313 4.24 3.08 9.86
N GLY A 314 3.68 3.48 8.72
CA GLY A 314 3.92 2.87 7.41
C GLY A 314 3.02 1.67 7.07
N TYR A 315 2.07 1.36 7.95
CA TYR A 315 1.09 0.30 7.74
C TYR A 315 -0.32 0.86 7.54
N ILE A 316 -1.18 0.03 6.99
CA ILE A 316 -2.61 0.28 6.90
C ILE A 316 -3.37 -0.98 7.33
N ARG A 317 -4.44 -0.78 8.09
CA ARG A 317 -5.43 -1.83 8.33
C ARG A 317 -6.51 -1.73 7.27
N MET A 318 -6.59 -2.67 6.34
CA MET A 318 -7.60 -2.66 5.28
C MET A 318 -8.75 -3.60 5.64
N ALA A 319 -9.99 -3.24 5.32
CA ALA A 319 -11.15 -4.07 5.62
C ALA A 319 -11.02 -5.47 4.98
N ARG A 320 -11.20 -6.51 5.79
CA ARG A 320 -11.20 -7.91 5.41
C ARG A 320 -12.63 -8.47 5.48
N ASN A 321 -12.91 -9.50 4.68
CA ASN A 321 -14.24 -10.09 4.53
C ASN A 321 -15.29 -9.05 4.13
N HIS A 322 -14.86 -8.08 3.30
CA HIS A 322 -15.65 -6.91 2.93
C HIS A 322 -15.66 -6.76 1.41
N LYS A 323 -16.12 -7.82 0.72
CA LYS A 323 -16.24 -7.90 -0.74
C LYS A 323 -14.91 -7.66 -1.47
N ASN A 324 -13.81 -8.19 -0.93
CA ASN A 324 -12.48 -8.01 -1.47
C ASN A 324 -12.15 -6.51 -1.68
N SER A 325 -12.26 -5.73 -0.59
CA SER A 325 -12.09 -4.29 -0.61
C SER A 325 -10.76 -3.90 -1.27
N CYS A 326 -10.83 -3.00 -2.26
CA CYS A 326 -9.69 -2.55 -3.06
C CYS A 326 -8.91 -3.66 -3.78
N GLY A 327 -9.52 -4.84 -3.95
CA GLY A 327 -8.93 -5.96 -4.68
C GLY A 327 -7.76 -6.65 -3.98
N ILE A 328 -7.63 -6.53 -2.66
CA ILE A 328 -6.49 -7.07 -1.90
C ILE A 328 -6.23 -8.57 -2.11
N ALA A 329 -7.26 -9.36 -2.41
CA ALA A 329 -7.12 -10.78 -2.73
C ALA A 329 -7.16 -11.08 -4.24
N THR A 330 -7.31 -10.08 -5.11
CA THR A 330 -7.44 -10.27 -6.56
C THR A 330 -6.13 -10.72 -7.21
N MET A 331 -5.00 -10.17 -6.75
CA MET A 331 -3.67 -10.55 -7.22
C MET A 331 -2.74 -10.66 -6.03
N ALA A 332 -2.68 -11.87 -5.47
CA ALA A 332 -1.83 -12.21 -4.35
C ALA A 332 -0.90 -13.37 -4.73
N SER A 333 0.37 -13.29 -4.32
CA SER A 333 1.36 -14.33 -4.58
C SER A 333 2.46 -14.31 -3.52
N TYR A 334 3.19 -15.42 -3.41
CA TYR A 334 4.34 -15.54 -2.51
C TYR A 334 5.47 -16.35 -3.16
N PRO A 335 6.74 -16.04 -2.85
CA PRO A 335 7.90 -16.78 -3.34
C PRO A 335 8.10 -18.10 -2.58
N THR A 336 8.90 -19.01 -3.13
CA THR A 336 9.17 -20.33 -2.57
C THR A 336 10.67 -20.55 -2.39
N VAL A 337 11.12 -20.60 -1.13
CA VAL A 337 12.56 -20.58 -0.79
C VAL A 337 13.22 -21.92 -0.61
#